data_AF-X1QRQ7-F1
#
_entry.id   AF-X1QRQ7-F1
#
_cell.length_a   1.000
_cell.length_b   1.000
_cell.length_c   1.000
_cell.angle_alpha   90.00
_cell.angle_beta   90.00
_cell.angle_gamma   90.00
#
_symmetry.space_group_name_H-M   'P 1'
#
loop_
_entity.id
_entity.type
_entity.pdbx_description
1 polymer ?
#
loop_
_entity_poly.entity_id
_entity_poly.type
_entity_poly.pdbx_seq_one_letter_code
_entity_poly.pdbx_strand_id
1 'polypeptide(L)'
;ATSGPGMCLKQENLGFAIINEIPCVVVNAQRGGPSTGLPTKPSQGDMMQARWGTHGDHPIIALAPSTVNEILTLTIKAFNFSEKYRMP
;
A
#
# COMPACT_ATOMS: atom_id res chain seq x y z
N ALA A 1 -4.61 -6.45 4.91
CA ALA A 1 -4.50 -5.11 5.50
C ALA A 1 -3.37 -5.07 6.53
N THR A 2 -2.67 -3.94 6.67
CA THR A 2 -1.58 -3.72 7.64
C THR A 2 -1.45 -2.22 7.97
N SER A 3 -0.40 -1.82 8.69
CA SER A 3 -0.02 -0.43 8.98
C SER A 3 1.50 -0.25 8.83
N GLY A 4 2.05 0.96 8.98
CA GLY A 4 3.46 1.31 8.72
C GLY A 4 4.51 0.22 9.03
N PRO A 5 4.64 -0.30 10.27
CA PRO A 5 5.62 -1.35 10.57
C PRO A 5 5.44 -2.64 9.76
N GLY A 6 4.19 -3.07 9.54
CA GLY A 6 3.91 -4.25 8.73
C GLY A 6 4.04 -3.98 7.23
N MET A 7 3.88 -2.73 6.79
CA MET A 7 4.20 -2.31 5.43
C MET A 7 5.71 -2.39 5.17
N CYS A 8 6.55 -1.97 6.13
CA CYS A 8 8.01 -2.15 6.05
C CYS A 8 8.41 -3.61 5.79
N LEU A 9 7.81 -4.55 6.52
CA LEU A 9 8.12 -5.98 6.39
C LEU A 9 7.63 -6.59 5.07
N LYS A 10 6.71 -5.93 4.36
CA LYS A 10 6.15 -6.41 3.09
C LYS A 10 6.90 -5.93 1.86
N GLN A 11 7.84 -4.99 1.99
CA GLN A 11 8.48 -4.35 0.84
C GLN A 11 9.16 -5.36 -0.10
N GLU A 12 9.89 -6.34 0.45
CA GLU A 12 10.53 -7.39 -0.35
C GLU A 12 9.50 -8.22 -1.13
N ASN A 13 8.41 -8.62 -0.47
CA ASN A 13 7.35 -9.39 -1.11
C ASN A 13 6.58 -8.58 -2.16
N LEU A 14 6.47 -7.26 -1.99
CA LEU A 14 5.89 -6.37 -3.00
C LEU A 14 6.78 -6.30 -4.24
N GLY A 15 8.10 -6.17 -4.06
CA GLY A 15 9.07 -6.28 -5.16
C GLY A 15 8.97 -7.62 -5.88
N PHE A 16 8.83 -8.72 -5.14
CA PHE A 16 8.60 -10.05 -5.72
C PHE A 16 7.27 -10.14 -6.48
N ALA A 17 6.19 -9.55 -5.98
CA ALA A 17 4.90 -9.52 -6.68
C ALA A 17 4.97 -8.74 -7.99
N ILE A 18 5.72 -7.62 -8.02
CA ILE A 18 5.93 -6.81 -9.23
C ILE A 18 6.63 -7.63 -10.32
N ILE A 19 7.77 -8.26 -10.01
CA ILE A 19 8.55 -8.99 -11.03
C ILE A 19 7.84 -10.25 -11.54
N ASN A 20 6.96 -10.84 -10.73
CA ASN A 20 6.17 -12.02 -11.12
C ASN A 20 4.77 -11.67 -11.64
N GLU A 21 4.45 -10.39 -11.82
CA GLU A 21 3.15 -9.94 -12.31
C GLU A 21 1.96 -10.51 -11.50
N ILE A 22 2.12 -10.54 -10.17
CA ILE A 22 1.15 -11.12 -9.23
C ILE A 22 0.17 -10.03 -8.77
N PRO A 23 -1.12 -10.16 -9.08
CA PRO A 23 -2.13 -9.23 -8.58
C PRO A 23 -2.34 -9.45 -7.08
N CYS A 24 -2.16 -8.39 -6.30
CA CYS A 24 -2.60 -8.34 -4.91
C CYS A 24 -2.95 -6.91 -4.51
N VAL A 25 -3.66 -6.75 -3.38
CA VAL A 25 -4.03 -5.44 -2.85
C VAL A 25 -3.64 -5.38 -1.39
N VAL A 26 -2.83 -4.38 -1.02
CA VAL A 26 -2.42 -4.13 0.37
C VAL A 26 -3.03 -2.83 0.87
N VAL A 27 -3.97 -2.95 1.81
CA VAL A 27 -4.49 -1.80 2.55
C VAL A 27 -3.49 -1.40 3.65
N ASN A 28 -2.91 -0.20 3.54
CA ASN A 28 -2.13 0.45 4.59
C ASN A 28 -3.01 1.42 5.41
N ALA A 29 -3.47 0.97 6.58
CA ALA A 29 -4.16 1.84 7.54
C ALA A 29 -3.13 2.68 8.31
N GLN A 30 -2.83 3.87 7.78
CA GLN A 30 -1.74 4.70 8.27
C GLN A 30 -1.98 5.22 9.70
N ARG A 31 -0.93 5.16 10.51
CA ARG A 31 -0.91 5.63 11.90
C ARG A 31 0.39 6.38 12.18
N GLY A 32 0.48 7.08 13.30
CA GLY A 32 1.70 7.82 13.67
C GLY A 32 2.93 6.90 13.73
N GLY A 33 3.98 7.27 13.00
CA GLY A 33 5.33 6.69 13.06
C GLY A 33 6.35 7.68 13.65
N PRO A 34 7.67 7.42 13.52
CA PRO A 34 8.32 6.24 12.95
C PRO A 34 8.32 5.04 13.91
N SER A 35 8.71 3.86 13.42
CA SER A 35 8.75 2.61 14.20
C SER A 35 7.39 2.31 14.85
N THR A 36 7.33 2.00 16.13
CA THR A 36 6.06 1.80 16.87
C THR A 36 5.17 3.04 16.81
N GLY A 37 5.77 4.23 16.84
CA GLY A 37 5.10 5.52 16.77
C GLY A 37 3.94 5.67 17.75
N LEU A 38 2.79 6.12 17.26
CA LEU A 38 1.56 6.35 18.01
C LEU A 38 0.47 5.40 17.49
N PRO A 39 0.32 4.19 18.08
CA PRO A 39 -0.54 3.14 17.56
C PRO A 39 -2.00 3.52 17.31
N THR A 40 -2.52 4.48 18.07
CA THR A 40 -3.92 4.91 18.07
C THR A 40 -4.14 6.30 17.49
N LYS A 41 -3.08 6.95 16.97
CA LYS A 41 -3.19 8.28 16.34
C LYS A 41 -3.02 8.16 14.83
N PRO A 42 -3.90 8.80 14.03
CA PRO A 42 -3.81 8.75 12.57
C PRO A 42 -2.60 9.54 12.06
N SER A 43 -2.13 9.20 10.86
CA SER A 43 -1.08 9.90 10.13
C SER A 43 -1.27 9.70 8.62
N GLN A 44 -0.56 10.48 7.81
CA GLN A 44 -0.51 10.37 6.35
C GLN A 44 0.95 10.24 5.83
N GLY A 45 1.88 9.89 6.72
CA GLY A 45 3.32 9.88 6.44
C GLY A 45 3.84 8.72 5.58
N ASP A 46 3.04 7.68 5.33
CA ASP A 46 3.53 6.45 4.68
C ASP A 46 3.37 6.49 3.16
N MET A 47 2.84 7.58 2.57
CA MET A 47 2.55 7.65 1.13
C MET A 47 3.81 7.43 0.27
N MET A 48 4.95 8.00 0.67
CA MET A 48 6.22 7.81 -0.05
C MET A 48 6.66 6.34 0.00
N GLN A 49 6.52 5.69 1.15
CA GLN A 49 6.84 4.27 1.31
C GLN A 49 5.88 3.36 0.52
N ALA A 50 4.60 3.74 0.41
CA ALA A 50 3.64 2.98 -0.36
C ALA A 50 3.93 3.00 -1.87
N ARG A 51 4.52 4.10 -2.39
CA ARG A 51 4.81 4.27 -3.81
C ARG A 51 6.26 3.93 -4.22
N TRP A 52 7.22 4.07 -3.31
CA TRP A 52 8.65 3.92 -3.60
C TRP A 52 9.41 3.08 -2.56
N GLY A 53 8.70 2.31 -1.73
CA GLY A 53 9.32 1.63 -0.58
C GLY A 53 10.15 0.39 -0.92
N THR A 54 9.87 -0.30 -2.03
CA THR A 54 10.68 -1.44 -2.46
C THR A 54 11.90 -0.98 -3.26
N HIS A 55 12.95 -1.78 -3.23
CA HIS A 55 14.18 -1.50 -3.96
C HIS A 55 14.01 -1.74 -5.47
N GLY A 56 14.87 -1.11 -6.26
CA GLY A 56 14.85 -1.19 -7.73
C GLY A 56 13.78 -0.32 -8.37
N ASP A 57 13.84 -0.19 -9.69
CA ASP A 57 12.82 0.55 -10.45
C ASP A 57 11.58 -0.33 -10.63
N HIS A 58 10.43 0.18 -10.18
CA HIS A 58 9.19 -0.60 -10.21
C HIS A 58 7.95 0.29 -10.38
N PRO A 59 6.94 -0.19 -11.11
CA PRO A 59 5.59 0.36 -11.04
C PRO A 59 4.82 -0.26 -9.86
N ILE A 60 4.20 0.56 -9.02
CA ILE A 60 3.26 0.09 -7.97
C ILE A 60 2.10 1.06 -7.80
N ILE A 61 0.86 0.60 -7.77
CA ILE A 61 -0.31 1.50 -7.77
C ILE A 61 -0.62 1.91 -6.33
N ALA A 62 -0.56 3.21 -6.03
CA ALA A 62 -0.91 3.75 -4.71
C ALA A 62 -2.16 4.63 -4.80
N LEU A 63 -3.19 4.28 -4.01
CA LEU A 63 -4.46 5.02 -3.91
C LEU A 63 -4.66 5.52 -2.48
N ALA A 64 -5.13 6.77 -2.34
CA ALA A 64 -5.35 7.41 -1.04
C ALA A 64 -6.80 7.91 -0.93
N PRO A 65 -7.71 7.17 -0.26
CA PRO A 65 -9.07 7.63 0.00
C PRO A 65 -9.09 8.76 1.04
N SER A 66 -10.03 9.69 0.88
CA SER A 66 -10.29 10.80 1.82
C SER A 66 -11.61 10.66 2.59
N THR A 67 -12.56 9.87 2.08
CA THR A 67 -13.89 9.66 2.69
C THR A 67 -14.25 8.18 2.77
N VAL A 68 -15.26 7.85 3.61
CA VAL A 68 -15.75 6.47 3.74
C VAL A 68 -16.31 5.91 2.42
N ASN A 69 -16.98 6.75 1.63
CA ASN A 69 -17.48 6.36 0.31
C ASN A 69 -16.31 6.11 -0.68
N GLU A 70 -15.27 6.93 -0.62
CA GLU A 70 -14.06 6.71 -1.41
C GLU A 70 -13.33 5.42 -1.03
N ILE A 71 -13.33 5.02 0.25
CA ILE A 71 -12.74 3.73 0.65
C ILE A 71 -13.39 2.58 -0.13
N LEU A 72 -14.72 2.56 -0.21
CA LEU A 72 -15.43 1.50 -0.94
C LEU A 72 -15.10 1.52 -2.44
N THR A 73 -15.26 2.68 -3.07
CA THR A 73 -15.08 2.83 -4.53
C THR A 73 -13.62 2.62 -4.96
N LEU A 74 -12.65 3.13 -4.19
CA LEU A 74 -11.23 2.93 -4.48
C LEU A 74 -10.76 1.51 -4.15
N THR A 75 -11.35 0.82 -3.17
CA THR A 75 -11.02 -0.59 -2.93
C THR A 75 -11.43 -1.45 -4.12
N ILE A 76 -12.65 -1.26 -4.65
CA ILE A 76 -13.09 -1.93 -5.88
C ILE A 76 -12.15 -1.60 -7.04
N LYS A 77 -11.78 -0.31 -7.18
CA LYS A 77 -10.84 0.14 -8.20
C LYS A 77 -9.45 -0.49 -8.04
N ALA A 78 -8.96 -0.67 -6.81
CA ALA A 78 -7.68 -1.28 -6.51
C ALA A 78 -7.62 -2.73 -6.98
N PHE A 79 -8.63 -3.54 -6.68
CA PHE A 79 -8.72 -4.92 -7.17
C PHE A 79 -8.78 -4.98 -8.70
N ASN A 80 -9.61 -4.13 -9.32
CA ASN A 80 -9.70 -4.06 -10.78
C ASN A 80 -8.38 -3.63 -11.43
N PHE A 81 -7.66 -2.69 -10.83
CA PHE A 81 -6.36 -2.24 -11.31
C PHE A 81 -5.27 -3.29 -11.11
N SER A 82 -5.26 -3.97 -9.97
CA SER A 82 -4.33 -5.04 -9.68
C SER A 82 -4.45 -6.16 -10.71
N GLU A 83 -5.67 -6.60 -11.03
CA GLU A 83 -5.91 -7.61 -12.07
C GLU A 83 -5.59 -7.10 -13.48
N LYS A 84 -6.03 -5.88 -13.81
CA LYS A 84 -5.84 -5.31 -15.16
C LYS A 84 -4.38 -5.08 -15.52
N TYR A 85 -3.61 -4.57 -14.56
CA TYR A 85 -2.21 -4.21 -14.78
C TYR A 85 -1.24 -5.28 -14.27
N ARG A 86 -1.75 -6.34 -13.64
CA ARG A 86 -0.96 -7.44 -13.07
C ARG A 86 0.08 -6.95 -12.06
N MET A 87 -0.31 -6.01 -11.21
CA MET A 87 0.57 -5.34 -10.25
C MET A 87 -0.02 -5.36 -8.83
N PRO A 88 0.82 -5.23 -7.79
CA PRO A 88 0.36 -5.04 -6.41
C PRO A 88 -0.18 -3.63 -6.12
#